data_AF-A0A5E4C7X3-F1
#
_entry.id   AF-A0A5E4C7X3-F1
#
_cell.length_a   1.000
_cell.length_b   1.000
_cell.length_c   1.000
_cell.angle_alpha   90.00
_cell.angle_beta   90.00
_cell.angle_gamma   90.00
#
_symmetry.space_group_name_H-M   'P 1'
#
loop_
_entity.id
_entity.type
_entity.pdbx_description
1 polymer ?
#
loop_
_entity_poly.entity_id
_entity_poly.type
_entity_poly.pdbx_seq_one_letter_code
_entity_poly.pdbx_strand_id
1 'polypeptide(L)'
;MCIAKGPGRDMIDSTQIIGRTIYQRAKEVAGPLASAHQWVNMTDVTVWLNSTHTAQTCKPALGYSFAAGTIDGVGGLNITQGKTEGDPFWDTIRDQIFGKPSEEIKECHKPKPVLLHTGELSKPHPWHPDIVDVQIITLGSLAITAIPGEFTTMSGRRLREAVQAEFASYGMKNMTIIISGLCNVYSHYITTYEEYQAQRYEAASTIYGPHTLSAYIQLFRGLAKAIATDTVANMSSGPEPPFFKQLIIPLIPNIEDKPPIGRNFGDVLEPVKPKYRVGEVAEVTFVGANPKNSAENRTHQTFLTVEKYENTTAAWQIMYNDASWETRFYWHKGFLGRSNATIEWHIPDTVQPGIYRIKYFGHNRKMEILKPAIILPFEGISSIFEVVTT
;
A
#
# COMPACT_ATOMS: atom_id res chain seq x y z
N MET A 1 -16.29 -6.21 -19.43
CA MET A 1 -15.56 -5.78 -18.21
C MET A 1 -15.27 -7.03 -17.40
N CYS A 2 -14.01 -7.30 -17.05
CA CYS A 2 -13.57 -8.52 -16.37
C CYS A 2 -13.06 -8.16 -14.96
N ILE A 3 -13.85 -8.48 -13.92
CA ILE A 3 -13.57 -8.11 -12.52
C ILE A 3 -13.89 -9.32 -11.65
N ALA A 4 -13.02 -9.62 -10.69
CA ALA A 4 -13.27 -10.61 -9.66
C ALA A 4 -13.99 -9.97 -8.46
N LYS A 5 -14.84 -10.75 -7.79
CA LYS A 5 -15.59 -10.29 -6.61
C LYS A 5 -15.20 -11.12 -5.41
N GLY A 6 -15.20 -10.47 -4.25
CA GLY A 6 -15.01 -11.14 -2.96
C GLY A 6 -16.22 -11.99 -2.55
N PRO A 7 -16.08 -12.76 -1.45
CA PRO A 7 -17.09 -13.70 -0.99
C PRO A 7 -18.28 -13.06 -0.26
N GLY A 8 -18.16 -11.79 0.15
CA GLY A 8 -19.18 -11.10 0.93
C GLY A 8 -20.28 -10.46 0.08
N ARG A 9 -21.28 -9.91 0.76
CA ARG A 9 -22.37 -9.15 0.10
C ARG A 9 -21.86 -7.86 -0.54
N ASP A 10 -20.83 -7.27 0.05
CA ASP A 10 -20.10 -6.11 -0.45
C ASP A 10 -18.59 -6.26 -0.17
N MET A 11 -17.81 -5.22 -0.49
CA MET A 11 -16.36 -5.21 -0.29
C MET A 11 -15.96 -5.18 1.19
N ILE A 12 -16.77 -4.58 2.07
CA ILE A 12 -16.47 -4.49 3.51
C ILE A 12 -16.66 -5.87 4.14
N ASP A 13 -17.76 -6.55 3.82
CA ASP A 13 -18.06 -7.92 4.25
C ASP A 13 -17.00 -8.90 3.71
N SER A 14 -16.65 -8.78 2.42
CA SER A 14 -15.55 -9.56 1.82
C SER A 14 -14.24 -9.38 2.57
N THR A 15 -13.90 -8.15 2.95
CA THR A 15 -12.67 -7.85 3.69
C THR A 15 -12.68 -8.50 5.08
N GLN A 16 -13.80 -8.43 5.80
CA GLN A 16 -13.93 -9.06 7.11
C GLN A 16 -13.83 -10.58 7.05
N ILE A 17 -14.48 -11.24 6.08
CA ILE A 17 -14.45 -12.69 5.90
C ILE A 17 -13.01 -13.19 5.71
N ILE A 18 -12.26 -12.55 4.80
CA ILE A 18 -10.87 -12.92 4.51
C ILE A 18 -9.96 -12.61 5.71
N GLY A 19 -10.07 -11.42 6.31
CA GLY A 19 -9.26 -11.01 7.45
C GLY A 19 -9.41 -11.94 8.67
N ARG A 20 -10.65 -12.32 9.02
CA ARG A 20 -10.93 -13.25 10.13
C ARG A 20 -10.35 -14.63 9.89
N THR A 21 -10.34 -15.10 8.64
CA THR A 21 -9.75 -16.40 8.27
C THR A 21 -8.24 -16.43 8.51
N ILE A 22 -7.55 -15.30 8.28
CA ILE A 22 -6.09 -15.17 8.47
C ILE A 22 -5.73 -15.07 9.97
N TYR A 23 -6.53 -14.35 10.77
CA TYR A 23 -6.25 -14.07 12.19
C TYR A 23 -6.01 -15.33 13.05
N GLN A 24 -6.63 -16.45 12.73
CA GLN A 24 -6.66 -17.65 13.60
C GLN A 24 -5.36 -18.47 13.63
N ARG A 25 -4.23 -17.96 13.10
CA ARG A 25 -2.98 -18.72 12.97
C ARG A 25 -1.73 -17.90 13.34
N ALA A 26 -1.26 -18.01 14.58
CA ALA A 26 0.02 -17.45 15.03
C ALA A 26 0.91 -18.52 15.68
N LYS A 27 2.23 -18.36 15.59
CA LYS A 27 3.24 -19.26 16.18
C LYS A 27 4.40 -18.44 16.73
N GLU A 28 4.92 -18.84 17.88
CA GLU A 28 6.09 -18.23 18.53
C GLU A 28 7.42 -18.73 17.94
N VAL A 29 8.46 -17.88 18.01
CA VAL A 29 9.83 -18.15 17.53
C VAL A 29 10.84 -17.59 18.52
N ALA A 30 11.97 -18.29 18.72
CA ALA A 30 13.09 -17.86 19.56
C ALA A 30 14.45 -18.28 18.95
N GLY A 31 15.51 -17.52 19.23
CA GLY A 31 16.89 -17.83 18.87
C GLY A 31 17.75 -16.59 18.58
N PRO A 32 19.04 -16.77 18.20
CA PRO A 32 19.97 -15.67 17.95
C PRO A 32 19.52 -14.79 16.78
N LEU A 33 19.92 -13.52 16.84
CA LEU A 33 19.60 -12.51 15.84
C LEU A 33 20.81 -12.27 14.93
N ALA A 34 20.61 -12.31 13.62
CA ALA A 34 21.60 -11.84 12.65
C ALA A 34 20.91 -11.17 11.46
N SER A 35 21.62 -10.27 10.78
CA SER A 35 21.11 -9.56 9.61
C SER A 35 22.20 -9.30 8.59
N ALA A 36 21.84 -9.37 7.30
CA ALA A 36 22.68 -8.89 6.20
C ALA A 36 21.83 -7.99 5.29
N HIS A 37 22.44 -6.90 4.83
CA HIS A 37 21.82 -5.91 3.94
C HIS A 37 22.83 -5.50 2.87
N GLN A 38 22.32 -5.15 1.69
CA GLN A 38 23.10 -4.60 0.60
C GLN A 38 22.23 -3.71 -0.29
N TRP A 39 22.76 -2.58 -0.75
CA TRP A 39 22.21 -1.84 -1.87
C TRP A 39 22.70 -2.43 -3.19
N VAL A 40 21.80 -2.59 -4.16
CA VAL A 40 22.12 -3.22 -5.44
C VAL A 40 21.63 -2.34 -6.56
N ASN A 41 22.50 -2.02 -7.52
CA ASN A 41 22.07 -1.46 -8.79
C ASN A 41 21.42 -2.58 -9.62
N MET A 42 20.09 -2.67 -9.58
CA MET A 42 19.34 -3.70 -10.30
C MET A 42 19.31 -3.48 -11.81
N THR A 43 19.82 -2.36 -12.31
CA THR A 43 19.93 -2.13 -13.76
C THR A 43 21.13 -2.84 -14.39
N ASP A 44 22.04 -3.38 -13.57
CA ASP A 44 23.34 -3.89 -14.02
C ASP A 44 23.79 -5.14 -13.23
N VAL A 45 22.87 -6.08 -13.00
CA VAL A 45 23.19 -7.35 -12.34
C VAL A 45 23.45 -8.42 -13.38
N THR A 46 24.68 -8.93 -13.41
CA THR A 46 25.01 -10.17 -14.15
C THR A 46 24.43 -11.39 -13.43
N VAL A 47 23.60 -12.14 -14.13
CA VAL A 47 22.89 -13.32 -13.64
C VAL A 47 23.47 -14.58 -14.26
N TRP A 48 23.92 -15.52 -13.43
CA TRP A 48 24.37 -16.82 -13.92
C TRP A 48 23.18 -17.76 -14.10
N LEU A 49 22.85 -18.12 -15.34
CA LEU A 49 21.79 -19.08 -15.64
C LEU A 49 22.29 -20.52 -15.50
N ASN A 50 23.55 -20.74 -15.83
CA ASN A 50 24.31 -21.97 -15.59
C ASN A 50 25.82 -21.64 -15.56
N SER A 51 26.68 -22.64 -15.52
CA SER A 51 28.13 -22.46 -15.44
C SER A 51 28.78 -21.78 -16.65
N THR A 52 28.10 -21.74 -17.80
CA THR A 52 28.64 -21.22 -19.07
C THR A 52 27.82 -20.09 -19.67
N HIS A 53 26.59 -19.86 -19.21
CA HIS A 53 25.68 -18.85 -19.74
C HIS A 53 25.29 -17.85 -18.67
N THR A 54 25.50 -16.58 -18.99
CA THR A 54 25.08 -15.43 -18.20
C THR A 54 23.98 -14.67 -18.93
N ALA A 55 23.19 -13.95 -18.16
CA ALA A 55 22.28 -12.91 -18.60
C ALA A 55 22.52 -11.64 -17.79
N GLN A 56 21.80 -10.58 -18.09
CA GLN A 56 21.87 -9.30 -17.37
C GLN A 56 20.45 -8.82 -17.08
N THR A 57 20.29 -8.10 -15.97
CA THR A 57 19.07 -7.32 -15.73
C THR A 57 19.03 -6.08 -16.62
N CYS A 58 17.87 -5.45 -16.70
CA CYS A 58 17.63 -4.30 -17.57
C CYS A 58 17.43 -3.02 -16.76
N LYS A 59 17.61 -1.87 -17.41
CA LYS A 59 17.03 -0.60 -16.94
C LYS A 59 15.51 -0.75 -16.77
N PRO A 60 14.88 -0.09 -15.80
CA PRO A 60 13.49 -0.35 -15.47
C PRO A 60 12.53 0.04 -16.61
N ALA A 61 11.63 -0.87 -16.99
CA ALA A 61 10.55 -0.58 -17.94
C ALA A 61 9.25 -1.34 -17.64
N LEU A 62 8.12 -0.65 -17.87
CA LEU A 62 6.76 -1.21 -17.76
C LEU A 62 6.24 -1.61 -19.14
N GLY A 63 5.64 -2.80 -19.21
CA GLY A 63 5.05 -3.33 -20.44
C GLY A 63 3.64 -2.81 -20.69
N TYR A 64 3.09 -3.06 -21.88
CA TYR A 64 1.71 -2.66 -22.21
C TYR A 64 0.68 -3.17 -21.19
N SER A 65 0.77 -4.44 -20.79
CA SER A 65 -0.18 -5.05 -19.86
C SER A 65 -0.16 -4.42 -18.45
N PHE A 66 0.81 -3.56 -18.11
CA PHE A 66 0.74 -2.75 -16.89
C PHE A 66 -0.49 -1.85 -16.91
N ALA A 67 -0.79 -1.22 -18.04
CA ALA A 67 -1.94 -0.32 -18.18
C ALA A 67 -3.29 -1.07 -18.26
N ALA A 68 -3.28 -2.40 -18.29
CA ALA A 68 -4.49 -3.22 -18.23
C ALA A 68 -5.06 -3.36 -16.81
N GLY A 69 -4.23 -3.16 -15.78
CA GLY A 69 -4.57 -3.53 -14.40
C GLY A 69 -4.83 -5.03 -14.24
N THR A 70 -5.52 -5.41 -13.16
CA THR A 70 -5.89 -6.79 -12.86
C THR A 70 -7.40 -6.96 -12.75
N ILE A 71 -7.84 -8.18 -12.44
CA ILE A 71 -9.23 -8.48 -12.10
C ILE A 71 -9.65 -7.83 -10.77
N ASP A 72 -8.70 -7.39 -9.94
CA ASP A 72 -8.93 -6.69 -8.66
C ASP A 72 -9.02 -5.17 -8.83
N GLY A 73 -8.58 -4.65 -9.98
CA GLY A 73 -8.62 -3.25 -10.36
C GLY A 73 -8.21 -3.07 -11.81
N VAL A 74 -9.20 -2.85 -12.68
CA VAL A 74 -8.97 -2.72 -14.13
C VAL A 74 -8.39 -1.36 -14.49
N GLY A 75 -7.50 -1.34 -15.50
CA GLY A 75 -7.00 -0.11 -16.08
C GLY A 75 -8.06 0.63 -16.91
N GLY A 76 -7.97 1.96 -16.96
CA GLY A 76 -8.93 2.80 -17.69
C GLY A 76 -8.69 2.92 -19.19
N LEU A 77 -7.56 2.42 -19.71
CA LEU A 77 -7.09 2.65 -21.10
C LEU A 77 -7.48 1.56 -22.09
N ASN A 78 -8.38 0.64 -21.70
CA ASN A 78 -8.84 -0.49 -22.52
C ASN A 78 -7.71 -1.35 -23.13
N ILE A 79 -6.58 -1.44 -22.43
CA ILE A 79 -5.49 -2.37 -22.75
C ILE A 79 -5.78 -3.71 -22.06
N THR A 80 -5.50 -4.83 -22.73
CA THR A 80 -5.68 -6.18 -22.19
C THR A 80 -4.36 -6.74 -21.68
N GLN A 81 -4.45 -7.64 -20.69
CA GLN A 81 -3.29 -8.42 -20.25
C GLN A 81 -2.86 -9.44 -21.32
N GLY A 82 -1.60 -9.88 -21.26
CA GLY A 82 -1.05 -10.88 -22.16
C GLY A 82 -0.47 -10.31 -23.46
N LYS A 83 -0.30 -8.98 -23.56
CA LYS A 83 0.30 -8.37 -24.75
C LYS A 83 1.81 -8.60 -24.80
N THR A 84 2.25 -9.37 -25.79
CA THR A 84 3.66 -9.56 -26.17
C THR A 84 4.09 -8.69 -27.34
N GLU A 85 3.15 -7.94 -27.94
CA GLU A 85 3.39 -7.05 -29.07
C GLU A 85 2.86 -5.64 -28.75
N GLY A 86 3.55 -4.63 -29.29
CA GLY A 86 3.16 -3.23 -29.20
C GLY A 86 2.01 -2.88 -30.13
N ASP A 87 1.53 -1.65 -30.04
CA ASP A 87 0.52 -1.09 -30.94
C ASP A 87 1.02 0.26 -31.48
N PRO A 88 0.94 0.53 -32.79
CA PRO A 88 1.48 1.76 -33.38
C PRO A 88 0.93 3.06 -32.77
N PHE A 89 -0.33 3.06 -32.32
CA PHE A 89 -0.93 4.25 -31.72
C PHE A 89 -0.30 4.57 -30.37
N TRP A 90 -0.19 3.58 -29.48
CA TRP A 90 0.45 3.75 -28.17
C TRP A 90 1.96 3.96 -28.26
N ASP A 91 2.63 3.29 -29.19
CA ASP A 91 4.06 3.51 -29.46
C ASP A 91 4.32 4.96 -29.90
N THR A 92 3.48 5.50 -30.78
CA THR A 92 3.59 6.90 -31.23
C THR A 92 3.39 7.88 -30.08
N ILE A 93 2.37 7.65 -29.23
CA ILE A 93 2.10 8.52 -28.07
C ILE A 93 3.27 8.50 -27.08
N ARG A 94 3.78 7.31 -26.75
CA ARG A 94 4.97 7.16 -25.90
C ARG A 94 6.15 7.93 -26.48
N ASP A 95 6.44 7.74 -27.76
CA ASP A 95 7.59 8.34 -28.42
C ASP A 95 7.50 9.88 -28.46
N GLN A 96 6.29 10.43 -28.65
CA GLN A 96 6.06 11.88 -28.67
C GLN A 96 6.12 12.53 -27.28
N ILE A 97 5.61 11.86 -26.24
CA ILE A 97 5.50 12.46 -24.90
C ILE A 97 6.74 12.18 -24.06
N PHE A 98 7.25 10.96 -24.10
CA PHE A 98 8.32 10.47 -23.22
C PHE A 98 9.64 10.21 -23.97
N GLY A 99 9.64 10.31 -25.31
CA GLY A 99 10.77 9.93 -26.13
C GLY A 99 10.75 8.44 -26.50
N LYS A 100 11.55 8.07 -27.50
CA LYS A 100 11.61 6.69 -28.01
C LYS A 100 12.54 5.83 -27.14
N PRO A 101 12.11 4.64 -26.67
CA PRO A 101 13.00 3.71 -25.97
C PRO A 101 14.19 3.30 -26.83
N SER A 102 15.35 3.12 -26.21
CA SER A 102 16.53 2.59 -26.90
C SER A 102 16.31 1.17 -27.45
N GLU A 103 17.12 0.75 -28.42
CA GLU A 103 17.05 -0.64 -28.89
C GLU A 103 17.63 -1.60 -27.85
N GLU A 104 18.58 -1.16 -27.02
CA GLU A 104 19.10 -1.94 -25.90
C GLU A 104 18.02 -2.27 -24.88
N ILE A 105 17.20 -1.30 -24.45
CA ILE A 105 16.13 -1.55 -23.48
C ILE A 105 15.03 -2.43 -24.08
N LYS A 106 14.70 -2.24 -25.36
CA LYS A 106 13.71 -3.07 -26.06
C LYS A 106 14.16 -4.52 -26.18
N GLU A 107 15.43 -4.76 -26.54
CA GLU A 107 15.99 -6.10 -26.65
C GLU A 107 16.06 -6.79 -25.29
N CYS A 108 16.61 -6.10 -24.28
CA CYS A 108 16.75 -6.64 -22.92
C CYS A 108 15.40 -7.06 -22.33
N HIS A 109 14.33 -6.33 -22.65
CA HIS A 109 13.00 -6.60 -22.11
C HIS A 109 12.19 -7.67 -22.83
N LYS A 110 12.60 -8.16 -24.01
CA LYS A 110 11.81 -9.13 -24.76
C LYS A 110 11.37 -10.33 -23.89
N PRO A 111 10.14 -10.83 -24.06
CA PRO A 111 9.13 -10.43 -25.06
C PRO A 111 8.22 -9.27 -24.61
N LYS A 112 8.57 -8.50 -23.57
CA LYS A 112 7.76 -7.37 -23.11
C LYS A 112 7.75 -6.24 -24.15
N PRO A 113 6.57 -5.83 -24.67
CA PRO A 113 6.47 -4.58 -25.42
C PRO A 113 6.51 -3.41 -24.41
N VAL A 114 7.52 -2.55 -24.52
CA VAL A 114 7.74 -1.45 -23.56
C VAL A 114 6.71 -0.33 -23.77
N LEU A 115 5.89 -0.06 -22.76
CA LEU A 115 4.96 1.08 -22.74
C LEU A 115 5.61 2.31 -22.12
N LEU A 116 6.33 2.14 -20.99
CA LEU A 116 7.05 3.21 -20.29
C LEU A 116 8.49 2.76 -20.02
N HIS A 117 9.47 3.46 -20.61
CA HIS A 117 10.90 3.19 -20.48
C HIS A 117 11.51 3.94 -19.28
N THR A 118 10.94 3.72 -18.09
CA THR A 118 11.22 4.50 -16.87
C THR A 118 12.70 4.69 -16.51
N GLY A 119 13.58 3.75 -16.86
CA GLY A 119 15.03 3.85 -16.65
C GLY A 119 15.77 4.80 -17.59
N GLU A 120 15.08 5.36 -18.58
CA GLU A 120 15.57 6.40 -19.49
C GLU A 120 14.84 7.74 -19.26
N LEU A 121 13.97 7.80 -18.24
CA LEU A 121 13.20 8.97 -17.84
C LEU A 121 13.67 9.50 -16.47
N SER A 122 14.31 10.67 -16.46
CA SER A 122 14.96 11.24 -15.27
C SER A 122 14.45 12.61 -14.83
N LYS A 123 13.41 13.14 -15.49
CA LYS A 123 12.83 14.46 -15.16
C LYS A 123 11.47 14.34 -14.49
N PRO A 124 11.20 15.08 -13.40
CA PRO A 124 12.15 15.92 -12.64
C PRO A 124 13.16 15.10 -11.81
N HIS A 125 12.86 13.82 -11.56
CA HIS A 125 13.73 12.83 -10.93
C HIS A 125 13.60 11.50 -11.69
N PRO A 126 14.51 10.52 -11.51
CA PRO A 126 14.35 9.15 -12.00
C PRO A 126 12.96 8.59 -11.70
N TRP A 127 12.30 8.04 -12.73
CA TRP A 127 10.91 7.57 -12.62
C TRP A 127 10.79 6.25 -11.84
N HIS A 128 11.82 5.41 -11.90
CA HIS A 128 11.93 4.19 -11.12
C HIS A 128 13.31 4.08 -10.45
N PRO A 129 13.40 3.31 -9.35
CA PRO A 129 14.67 3.12 -8.65
C PRO A 129 15.61 2.24 -9.47
N ASP A 130 16.85 2.68 -9.61
CA ASP A 130 17.96 1.83 -10.08
C ASP A 130 18.57 1.03 -8.93
N ILE A 131 18.67 1.69 -7.76
CA ILE A 131 19.23 1.13 -6.53
C ILE A 131 18.11 0.57 -5.67
N VAL A 132 18.20 -0.71 -5.31
CA VAL A 132 17.24 -1.37 -4.41
C VAL A 132 17.92 -2.03 -3.21
N ASP A 133 17.17 -2.18 -2.12
CA ASP A 133 17.58 -2.93 -0.95
C ASP A 133 17.34 -4.42 -1.12
N VAL A 134 18.34 -5.24 -0.77
CA VAL A 134 18.15 -6.66 -0.45
C VAL A 134 18.58 -6.89 0.99
N GLN A 135 17.77 -7.61 1.77
CA GLN A 135 18.03 -7.82 3.19
C GLN A 135 17.45 -9.13 3.69
N ILE A 136 18.21 -9.82 4.56
CA ILE A 136 17.73 -10.96 5.35
C ILE A 136 17.91 -10.63 6.82
N ILE A 137 16.88 -10.89 7.62
CA ILE A 137 16.95 -10.92 9.09
C ILE A 137 16.67 -12.36 9.54
N THR A 138 17.46 -12.87 10.46
CA THR A 138 17.27 -14.19 11.06
C THR A 138 16.92 -14.07 12.54
N LEU A 139 15.95 -14.87 12.97
CA LEU A 139 15.49 -15.03 14.35
C LEU A 139 15.58 -16.53 14.70
N GLY A 140 16.75 -16.97 15.16
CA GLY A 140 17.04 -18.40 15.32
C GLY A 140 16.91 -19.16 14.01
N SER A 141 15.99 -20.11 13.95
CA SER A 141 15.73 -20.94 12.75
C SER A 141 14.78 -20.30 11.75
N LEU A 142 14.35 -19.04 11.96
CA LEU A 142 13.52 -18.29 11.03
C LEU A 142 14.39 -17.30 10.26
N ALA A 143 14.24 -17.22 8.94
CA ALA A 143 14.79 -16.15 8.11
C ALA A 143 13.66 -15.39 7.41
N ILE A 144 13.67 -14.07 7.53
CA ILE A 144 12.76 -13.14 6.88
C ILE A 144 13.55 -12.48 5.74
N THR A 145 13.15 -12.75 4.51
CA THR A 145 13.73 -12.12 3.31
C THR A 145 12.89 -10.91 2.95
N ALA A 146 13.46 -9.70 3.08
CA ALA A 146 12.80 -8.43 2.81
C ALA A 146 12.83 -8.13 1.31
N ILE A 147 11.72 -8.39 0.63
CA ILE A 147 11.60 -8.29 -0.83
C ILE A 147 11.11 -6.88 -1.22
N PRO A 148 11.83 -6.16 -2.10
CA PRO A 148 11.49 -4.79 -2.51
C PRO A 148 10.37 -4.73 -3.56
N GLY A 149 9.32 -5.54 -3.42
CA GLY A 149 8.24 -5.62 -4.39
C GLY A 149 7.28 -6.78 -4.16
N GLU A 150 6.61 -7.19 -5.23
CA GLU A 150 5.53 -8.16 -5.21
C GLU A 150 5.93 -9.45 -5.95
N PHE A 151 6.43 -10.42 -5.20
CA PHE A 151 6.74 -11.75 -5.76
C PHE A 151 5.47 -12.51 -6.10
N THR A 152 5.43 -13.12 -7.29
CA THR A 152 4.40 -14.13 -7.58
C THR A 152 4.58 -15.36 -6.69
N THR A 153 3.57 -16.23 -6.71
CA THR A 153 3.59 -17.48 -5.95
C THR A 153 4.83 -18.31 -6.25
N MET A 154 5.18 -18.51 -7.52
CA MET A 154 6.32 -19.35 -7.89
C MET A 154 7.66 -18.64 -7.67
N SER A 155 7.74 -17.33 -7.88
CA SER A 155 8.90 -16.52 -7.48
C SER A 155 9.23 -16.71 -5.99
N GLY A 156 8.22 -16.59 -5.13
CA GLY A 156 8.38 -16.77 -3.69
C GLY A 156 8.75 -18.19 -3.27
N ARG A 157 8.25 -19.22 -3.99
CA ARG A 157 8.65 -20.62 -3.74
C ARG A 157 10.12 -20.85 -4.09
N ARG A 158 10.53 -20.46 -5.29
CA ARG A 158 11.91 -20.64 -5.78
C ARG A 158 12.92 -19.93 -4.90
N LEU A 159 12.66 -18.68 -4.50
CA LEU A 159 13.57 -17.95 -3.60
C LEU A 159 13.65 -18.60 -2.22
N ARG A 160 12.53 -19.00 -1.61
CA ARG A 160 12.54 -19.67 -0.30
C ARG A 160 13.38 -20.94 -0.31
N GLU A 161 13.16 -21.80 -1.30
CA GLU A 161 13.90 -23.06 -1.43
C GLU A 161 15.40 -22.81 -1.68
N ALA A 162 15.72 -21.85 -2.56
CA ALA A 162 17.11 -21.52 -2.88
C ALA A 162 17.89 -20.94 -1.68
N VAL A 163 17.25 -20.06 -0.90
CA VAL A 163 17.83 -19.47 0.33
C VAL A 163 17.94 -20.52 1.43
N GLN A 164 16.92 -21.36 1.61
CA GLN A 164 16.95 -22.47 2.57
C GLN A 164 18.11 -23.43 2.27
N ALA A 165 18.29 -23.79 0.99
CA ALA A 165 19.37 -24.66 0.55
C ALA A 165 20.75 -24.01 0.75
N GLU A 166 20.87 -22.69 0.55
CA GLU A 166 22.11 -21.96 0.81
C GLU A 166 22.47 -22.01 2.30
N PHE A 167 21.54 -21.68 3.20
CA PHE A 167 21.76 -21.81 4.65
C PHE A 167 22.19 -23.23 5.04
N ALA A 168 21.50 -24.26 4.51
CA ALA A 168 21.82 -25.65 4.80
C ALA A 168 23.22 -26.05 4.33
N SER A 169 23.69 -25.51 3.20
CA SER A 169 25.04 -25.76 2.65
C SER A 169 26.15 -25.25 3.56
N TYR A 170 25.86 -24.26 4.42
CA TYR A 170 26.80 -23.66 5.38
C TYR A 170 26.42 -23.96 6.84
N GLY A 171 25.70 -25.06 7.10
CA GLY A 171 25.50 -25.59 8.45
C GLY A 171 24.24 -25.11 9.19
N MET A 172 23.54 -24.09 8.69
CA MET A 172 22.25 -23.63 9.22
C MET A 172 21.09 -24.46 8.65
N LYS A 173 20.90 -25.67 9.20
CA LYS A 173 19.87 -26.61 8.73
C LYS A 173 18.46 -26.22 9.20
N ASN A 174 17.45 -26.68 8.47
CA ASN A 174 16.02 -26.53 8.82
C ASN A 174 15.55 -25.08 9.00
N MET A 175 16.18 -24.13 8.32
CA MET A 175 15.71 -22.74 8.31
C MET A 175 14.30 -22.66 7.69
N THR A 176 13.40 -21.96 8.35
CA THR A 176 12.10 -21.57 7.80
C THR A 176 12.28 -20.22 7.12
N ILE A 177 12.02 -20.14 5.82
CA ILE A 177 12.17 -18.90 5.05
C ILE A 177 10.80 -18.26 4.83
N ILE A 178 10.64 -17.01 5.23
CA ILE A 178 9.44 -16.19 5.01
C ILE A 178 9.77 -15.10 3.99
N ILE A 179 8.92 -14.98 2.96
CA ILE A 179 8.92 -13.85 2.04
C ILE A 179 8.14 -12.71 2.70
N SER A 180 8.83 -11.62 3.04
CA SER A 180 8.19 -10.36 3.42
C SER A 180 8.19 -9.45 2.20
N GLY A 181 7.04 -9.29 1.55
CA GLY A 181 6.89 -8.41 0.39
C GLY A 181 6.79 -6.93 0.77
N LEU A 182 6.92 -6.06 -0.24
CA LEU A 182 6.78 -4.59 -0.11
C LEU A 182 7.70 -3.98 0.96
N CYS A 183 8.94 -4.46 1.07
CA CYS A 183 9.91 -3.97 2.05
C CYS A 183 10.84 -2.91 1.47
N ASN A 184 11.20 -1.91 2.28
CA ASN A 184 12.24 -0.89 2.04
C ASN A 184 11.96 0.06 0.85
N VAL A 185 11.97 -0.46 -0.38
CA VAL A 185 11.69 0.28 -1.62
C VAL A 185 10.74 -0.54 -2.49
N TYR A 186 9.86 0.14 -3.23
CA TYR A 186 8.91 -0.53 -4.12
C TYR A 186 9.44 -0.55 -5.55
N SER A 187 9.65 -1.76 -6.11
CA SER A 187 10.10 -1.99 -7.48
C SER A 187 9.12 -2.85 -8.29
N HIS A 188 7.82 -2.71 -8.03
CA HIS A 188 6.74 -3.47 -8.70
C HIS A 188 6.84 -4.99 -8.51
N TYR A 189 6.44 -5.76 -9.52
CA TYR A 189 6.26 -7.20 -9.45
C TYR A 189 7.52 -7.95 -9.82
N ILE A 190 7.61 -9.19 -9.37
CA ILE A 190 8.68 -10.11 -9.73
C ILE A 190 8.06 -11.45 -10.11
N THR A 191 8.03 -11.68 -11.41
CA THR A 191 7.60 -12.96 -12.01
C THR A 191 8.78 -13.90 -12.21
N THR A 192 8.49 -15.19 -12.31
CA THR A 192 9.45 -16.15 -12.85
C THR A 192 9.74 -15.84 -14.32
N TYR A 193 10.84 -16.36 -14.86
CA TYR A 193 11.16 -16.20 -16.29
C TYR A 193 10.00 -16.72 -17.17
N GLU A 194 9.40 -17.84 -16.79
CA GLU A 194 8.33 -18.51 -17.52
C GLU A 194 7.02 -17.71 -17.45
N GLU A 195 6.64 -17.21 -16.27
CA GLU A 195 5.50 -16.30 -16.10
C GLU A 195 5.72 -14.99 -16.86
N TYR A 196 6.97 -14.47 -16.90
CA TYR A 196 7.32 -13.26 -17.61
C TYR A 196 7.01 -13.36 -19.11
N GLN A 197 7.19 -14.55 -19.71
CA GLN A 197 6.92 -14.75 -21.14
C GLN A 197 5.46 -14.50 -21.50
N ALA A 198 4.53 -14.78 -20.58
CA ALA A 198 3.10 -14.61 -20.82
C ALA A 198 2.64 -13.14 -20.82
N GLN A 199 3.46 -12.20 -20.33
CA GLN A 199 3.19 -10.77 -20.30
C GLN A 199 1.78 -10.37 -19.80
N ARG A 200 1.30 -11.04 -18.75
CA ARG A 200 0.20 -10.55 -17.91
C ARG A 200 0.62 -9.32 -17.10
N TYR A 201 -0.27 -8.77 -16.27
CA TYR A 201 0.00 -7.52 -15.54
C TYR A 201 1.30 -7.58 -14.73
N GLU A 202 1.51 -8.65 -13.99
CA GLU A 202 2.65 -8.87 -13.09
C GLU A 202 3.96 -9.01 -13.89
N ALA A 203 3.90 -9.70 -15.02
CA ALA A 203 5.02 -9.89 -15.94
C ALA A 203 5.40 -8.57 -16.64
N ALA A 204 4.41 -7.79 -17.10
CA ALA A 204 4.63 -6.45 -17.64
C ALA A 204 5.18 -5.48 -16.58
N SER A 205 4.83 -5.70 -15.32
CA SER A 205 5.29 -4.94 -14.16
C SER A 205 6.59 -5.48 -13.55
N THR A 206 7.23 -6.49 -14.14
CA THR A 206 8.56 -6.97 -13.73
C THR A 206 9.64 -6.08 -14.34
N ILE A 207 9.99 -5.00 -13.64
CA ILE A 207 10.63 -3.82 -14.26
C ILE A 207 12.07 -4.02 -14.71
N TYR A 208 12.85 -4.94 -14.12
CA TYR A 208 14.25 -5.17 -14.50
C TYR A 208 14.45 -6.31 -15.52
N GLY A 209 13.37 -6.69 -16.21
CA GLY A 209 13.41 -7.66 -17.32
C GLY A 209 13.20 -9.12 -16.91
N PRO A 210 13.34 -10.06 -17.86
CA PRO A 210 12.99 -11.47 -17.66
C PRO A 210 13.83 -12.19 -16.60
N HIS A 211 15.02 -11.67 -16.27
CA HIS A 211 15.95 -12.28 -15.31
C HIS A 211 15.88 -11.65 -13.91
N THR A 212 14.89 -10.80 -13.64
CA THR A 212 14.71 -10.14 -12.34
C THR A 212 14.67 -11.13 -11.17
N LEU A 213 13.87 -12.21 -11.27
CA LEU A 213 13.82 -13.21 -10.19
C LEU A 213 15.16 -13.91 -9.97
N SER A 214 15.84 -14.31 -11.05
CA SER A 214 17.12 -14.99 -10.96
C SER A 214 18.19 -14.10 -10.32
N ALA A 215 18.18 -12.80 -10.62
CA ALA A 215 19.01 -11.81 -9.94
C ALA A 215 18.73 -11.77 -8.44
N TYR A 216 17.45 -11.68 -8.03
CA TYR A 216 17.11 -11.71 -6.61
C TYR A 216 17.51 -13.03 -5.94
N ILE A 217 17.27 -14.19 -6.55
CA ILE A 217 17.71 -15.47 -5.99
C ILE A 217 19.24 -15.48 -5.78
N GLN A 218 20.02 -15.01 -6.76
CA GLN A 218 21.47 -14.91 -6.65
C GLN A 218 21.90 -13.99 -5.50
N LEU A 219 21.30 -12.80 -5.39
CA LEU A 219 21.60 -11.82 -4.35
C LEU A 219 21.25 -12.36 -2.96
N PHE A 220 20.05 -12.88 -2.77
CA PHE A 220 19.61 -13.40 -1.47
C PHE A 220 20.37 -14.65 -1.03
N ARG A 221 20.84 -15.49 -1.96
CA ARG A 221 21.80 -16.56 -1.63
C ARG A 221 23.13 -15.97 -1.14
N GLY A 222 23.65 -14.92 -1.77
CA GLY A 222 24.83 -14.20 -1.30
C GLY A 222 24.68 -13.72 0.15
N LEU A 223 23.54 -13.12 0.49
CA LEU A 223 23.21 -12.70 1.86
C LEU A 223 23.13 -13.87 2.83
N ALA A 224 22.42 -14.94 2.45
CA ALA A 224 22.25 -16.13 3.28
C ALA A 224 23.58 -16.82 3.59
N LYS A 225 24.45 -16.94 2.58
CA LYS A 225 25.82 -17.41 2.74
C LYS A 225 26.59 -16.55 3.73
N ALA A 226 26.58 -15.23 3.55
CA ALA A 226 27.34 -14.33 4.41
C ALA A 226 26.89 -14.37 5.87
N ILE A 227 25.58 -14.53 6.13
CA ILE A 227 25.05 -14.76 7.48
C ILE A 227 25.57 -16.10 8.02
N ALA A 228 25.44 -17.18 7.25
CA ALA A 228 25.80 -18.52 7.70
C ALA A 228 27.31 -18.69 7.97
N THR A 229 28.16 -17.95 7.24
CA THR A 229 29.61 -17.99 7.40
C THR A 229 30.17 -16.89 8.30
N ASP A 230 29.32 -16.06 8.91
CA ASP A 230 29.71 -14.91 9.74
C ASP A 230 30.66 -13.94 9.00
N THR A 231 30.38 -13.68 7.72
CA THR A 231 31.18 -12.79 6.85
C THR A 231 30.37 -11.59 6.35
N VAL A 232 29.30 -11.21 7.03
CA VAL A 232 28.45 -10.07 6.65
C VAL A 232 29.27 -8.78 6.55
N ALA A 233 30.21 -8.56 7.48
CA ALA A 233 31.10 -7.39 7.47
C ALA A 233 32.00 -7.29 6.22
N ASN A 234 32.18 -8.39 5.48
CA ASN A 234 32.99 -8.43 4.26
C ASN A 234 32.16 -8.15 2.99
N MET A 235 30.83 -8.03 3.10
CA MET A 235 29.98 -7.70 1.97
C MET A 235 30.19 -6.23 1.57
N SER A 236 30.17 -5.96 0.27
CA SER A 236 30.09 -4.59 -0.22
C SER A 236 28.73 -3.99 0.15
N SER A 237 28.71 -2.79 0.74
CA SER A 237 27.47 -2.05 1.01
C SER A 237 26.69 -1.73 -0.27
N GLY A 238 27.37 -1.70 -1.42
CA GLY A 238 26.81 -1.29 -2.70
C GLY A 238 26.63 0.23 -2.83
N PRO A 239 26.03 0.70 -3.94
CA PRO A 239 25.83 2.12 -4.20
C PRO A 239 24.73 2.70 -3.29
N GLU A 240 24.99 3.85 -2.68
CA GLU A 240 23.99 4.54 -1.85
C GLU A 240 22.82 5.08 -2.71
N PRO A 241 21.55 4.87 -2.30
CA PRO A 241 20.40 5.36 -3.05
C PRO A 241 20.25 6.90 -2.93
N PRO A 242 19.71 7.58 -3.96
CA PRO A 242 19.53 9.03 -3.92
C PRO A 242 18.37 9.46 -2.99
N PHE A 243 18.47 10.68 -2.45
CA PHE A 243 17.38 11.33 -1.70
C PHE A 243 16.95 12.64 -2.39
N PHE A 244 15.77 12.65 -3.00
CA PHE A 244 15.27 13.78 -3.78
C PHE A 244 14.66 14.89 -2.90
N LYS A 245 15.19 16.12 -2.96
CA LYS A 245 14.74 17.24 -2.12
C LYS A 245 13.63 18.09 -2.74
N GLN A 246 13.67 18.30 -4.06
CA GLN A 246 12.70 19.14 -4.78
C GLN A 246 11.60 18.27 -5.43
N LEU A 247 10.72 17.71 -4.62
CA LEU A 247 9.55 16.98 -5.12
C LEU A 247 8.54 17.95 -5.77
N ILE A 248 7.71 17.42 -6.65
CA ILE A 248 6.68 18.21 -7.35
C ILE A 248 5.69 18.77 -6.32
N ILE A 249 5.37 20.05 -6.42
CA ILE A 249 4.37 20.70 -5.57
C ILE A 249 2.98 20.16 -5.95
N PRO A 250 2.15 19.74 -4.98
CA PRO A 250 0.79 19.27 -5.25
C PRO A 250 -0.01 20.30 -6.07
N LEU A 251 -0.67 19.86 -7.15
CA LEU A 251 -1.45 20.75 -8.03
C LEU A 251 -2.75 21.27 -7.41
N ILE A 252 -3.23 20.65 -6.33
CA ILE A 252 -4.52 20.98 -5.71
C ILE A 252 -4.27 21.90 -4.50
N PRO A 253 -4.64 23.19 -4.56
CA PRO A 253 -4.43 24.10 -3.44
C PRO A 253 -5.36 23.79 -2.26
N ASN A 254 -4.86 24.00 -1.06
CA ASN A 254 -5.68 23.97 0.16
C ASN A 254 -6.53 25.25 0.21
N ILE A 255 -7.86 25.08 0.15
CA ILE A 255 -8.82 26.18 0.30
C ILE A 255 -9.17 26.42 1.77
N GLU A 256 -9.71 27.59 2.08
CA GLU A 256 -10.33 27.88 3.37
C GLU A 256 -11.62 27.08 3.54
N ASP A 257 -11.85 26.54 4.74
CA ASP A 257 -13.12 25.87 5.07
C ASP A 257 -14.14 26.89 5.57
N LYS A 258 -15.42 26.69 5.23
CA LYS A 258 -16.51 27.58 5.64
C LYS A 258 -17.72 26.79 6.12
N PRO A 259 -18.33 27.15 7.27
CA PRO A 259 -19.61 26.58 7.65
C PRO A 259 -20.75 27.23 6.82
N PRO A 260 -21.95 26.62 6.78
CA PRO A 260 -23.17 27.29 6.31
C PRO A 260 -23.46 28.56 7.11
N ILE A 261 -24.23 29.49 6.51
CA ILE A 261 -24.62 30.74 7.20
C ILE A 261 -25.45 30.38 8.43
N GLY A 262 -25.10 30.96 9.58
CA GLY A 262 -25.80 30.73 10.85
C GLY A 262 -25.47 29.39 11.52
N ARG A 263 -24.47 28.66 11.03
CA ARG A 263 -23.97 27.41 11.62
C ARG A 263 -22.48 27.52 11.95
N ASN A 264 -22.02 26.66 12.85
CA ASN A 264 -20.62 26.47 13.18
C ASN A 264 -20.13 25.09 12.71
N PHE A 265 -18.81 24.92 12.64
CA PHE A 265 -18.23 23.59 12.45
C PHE A 265 -18.59 22.69 13.62
N GLY A 266 -18.97 21.44 13.34
CA GLY A 266 -19.46 20.49 14.35
C GLY A 266 -20.96 20.56 14.62
N ASP A 267 -21.69 21.53 14.05
CA ASP A 267 -23.15 21.54 14.15
C ASP A 267 -23.77 20.34 13.43
N VAL A 268 -24.79 19.72 14.04
CA VAL A 268 -25.56 18.63 13.43
C VAL A 268 -26.47 19.18 12.34
N LEU A 269 -26.34 18.62 11.13
CA LEU A 269 -27.21 18.87 9.98
C LEU A 269 -28.34 17.85 9.91
N GLU A 270 -28.02 16.57 10.06
CA GLU A 270 -28.98 15.47 10.05
C GLU A 270 -28.78 14.66 11.33
N PRO A 271 -29.75 14.66 12.26
CA PRO A 271 -29.60 13.98 13.54
C PRO A 271 -29.84 12.48 13.41
N VAL A 272 -29.31 11.73 14.37
CA VAL A 272 -29.66 10.32 14.59
C VAL A 272 -31.15 10.17 14.93
N LYS A 273 -31.74 9.01 14.60
CA LYS A 273 -33.05 8.60 15.14
C LYS A 273 -32.96 8.43 16.67
N PRO A 274 -34.07 8.60 17.40
CA PRO A 274 -34.07 8.42 18.86
C PRO A 274 -33.80 6.98 19.31
N LYS A 275 -34.05 5.99 18.45
CA LYS A 275 -33.96 4.57 18.78
C LYS A 275 -33.53 3.74 17.56
N TYR A 276 -32.67 2.75 17.81
CA TYR A 276 -32.21 1.77 16.85
C TYR A 276 -32.22 0.37 17.43
N ARG A 277 -32.31 -0.63 16.56
CA ARG A 277 -32.04 -2.03 16.90
C ARG A 277 -30.62 -2.43 16.55
N VAL A 278 -30.12 -3.46 17.22
CA VAL A 278 -28.88 -4.12 16.78
C VAL A 278 -29.01 -4.59 15.32
N GLY A 279 -27.91 -4.51 14.57
CA GLY A 279 -27.87 -4.75 13.13
C GLY A 279 -28.29 -3.57 12.25
N GLU A 280 -28.90 -2.52 12.82
CA GLU A 280 -29.20 -1.27 12.10
C GLU A 280 -27.98 -0.34 12.04
N VAL A 281 -28.07 0.71 11.21
CA VAL A 281 -27.02 1.74 11.07
C VAL A 281 -27.51 3.05 11.67
N ALA A 282 -26.79 3.56 12.66
CA ALA A 282 -26.99 4.91 13.17
C ALA A 282 -26.14 5.90 12.35
N GLU A 283 -26.80 6.87 11.72
CA GLU A 283 -26.17 7.86 10.85
C GLU A 283 -26.39 9.27 11.39
N VAL A 284 -25.34 10.09 11.37
CA VAL A 284 -25.39 11.51 11.71
C VAL A 284 -24.51 12.30 10.75
N THR A 285 -25.02 13.44 10.27
CA THR A 285 -24.27 14.35 9.41
C THR A 285 -23.99 15.66 10.14
N PHE A 286 -22.73 16.08 10.14
CA PHE A 286 -22.24 17.32 10.73
C PHE A 286 -21.77 18.31 9.67
N VAL A 287 -21.77 19.60 10.02
CA VAL A 287 -20.98 20.61 9.31
C VAL A 287 -19.50 20.27 9.49
N GLY A 288 -18.85 19.88 8.40
CA GLY A 288 -17.47 19.40 8.38
C GLY A 288 -16.47 20.41 7.82
N ALA A 289 -15.20 20.08 8.00
CA ALA A 289 -14.07 20.71 7.33
C ALA A 289 -13.21 19.64 6.65
N ASN A 290 -12.27 20.05 5.78
CA ASN A 290 -11.42 19.10 5.07
C ASN A 290 -10.56 18.23 6.04
N PRO A 291 -10.66 16.89 6.01
CA PRO A 291 -9.94 16.01 6.93
C PRO A 291 -8.42 16.15 6.87
N LYS A 292 -7.87 16.60 5.73
CA LYS A 292 -6.42 16.84 5.56
C LYS A 292 -5.85 17.81 6.61
N ASN A 293 -6.66 18.76 7.08
CA ASN A 293 -6.23 19.72 8.10
C ASN A 293 -5.90 19.00 9.42
N SER A 294 -6.57 17.88 9.72
CA SER A 294 -6.29 17.08 10.92
C SER A 294 -5.04 16.23 10.75
N ALA A 295 -4.68 15.83 9.53
CA ALA A 295 -3.42 15.13 9.26
C ALA A 295 -2.19 16.04 9.42
N GLU A 296 -2.33 17.33 9.10
CA GLU A 296 -1.29 18.33 9.40
C GLU A 296 -1.12 18.54 10.91
N ASN A 297 -2.16 18.27 11.70
CA ASN A 297 -2.14 18.37 13.16
C ASN A 297 -1.83 17.00 13.81
N ARG A 298 -0.54 16.75 14.09
CA ARG A 298 0.02 15.47 14.61
C ARG A 298 -0.49 15.01 15.98
N THR A 299 -1.46 15.69 16.59
CA THR A 299 -2.05 15.35 17.88
C THR A 299 -3.45 14.71 17.76
N HIS A 300 -4.03 14.70 16.56
CA HIS A 300 -5.37 14.16 16.31
C HIS A 300 -5.38 12.63 16.38
N GLN A 301 -6.23 12.06 17.25
CA GLN A 301 -6.27 10.62 17.49
C GLN A 301 -7.41 9.92 16.75
N THR A 302 -8.55 10.59 16.56
CA THR A 302 -9.73 10.00 15.92
C THR A 302 -10.69 11.07 15.41
N PHE A 303 -11.30 10.86 14.24
CA PHE A 303 -12.35 11.73 13.71
C PHE A 303 -13.70 11.54 14.40
N LEU A 304 -13.95 10.40 15.06
CA LEU A 304 -15.23 10.12 15.68
C LEU A 304 -15.10 9.26 16.92
N THR A 305 -16.08 9.36 17.82
CA THR A 305 -16.31 8.35 18.85
C THR A 305 -17.77 8.00 18.95
N VAL A 306 -18.06 6.74 19.24
CA VAL A 306 -19.37 6.29 19.71
C VAL A 306 -19.24 6.07 21.21
N GLU A 307 -20.03 6.79 21.98
CA GLU A 307 -19.96 6.77 23.44
C GLU A 307 -21.24 6.19 24.01
N LYS A 308 -21.12 5.31 25.02
CA LYS A 308 -22.23 4.77 25.80
C LYS A 308 -22.32 5.51 27.14
N TYR A 309 -23.53 5.85 27.56
CA TYR A 309 -23.76 6.43 28.87
C TYR A 309 -23.86 5.32 29.94
N GLU A 310 -23.02 5.42 30.97
CA GLU A 310 -23.02 4.49 32.11
C GLU A 310 -23.71 5.13 33.32
N ASN A 311 -24.91 4.61 33.65
CA ASN A 311 -25.73 5.13 34.75
C ASN A 311 -25.04 5.05 36.11
N THR A 312 -24.19 4.03 36.33
CA THR A 312 -23.52 3.82 37.62
C THR A 312 -22.46 4.88 37.93
N THR A 313 -21.80 5.42 36.91
CA THR A 313 -20.74 6.43 37.03
C THR A 313 -21.19 7.81 36.57
N ALA A 314 -22.40 7.92 36.01
CA ALA A 314 -22.94 9.12 35.36
C ALA A 314 -21.99 9.70 34.29
N ALA A 315 -21.26 8.83 33.58
CA ALA A 315 -20.21 9.20 32.64
C ALA A 315 -20.42 8.58 31.25
N TRP A 316 -19.85 9.23 30.23
CA TRP A 316 -19.79 8.70 28.87
C TRP A 316 -18.50 7.89 28.69
N GLN A 317 -18.65 6.64 28.25
CA GLN A 317 -17.54 5.76 27.95
C GLN A 317 -17.41 5.58 26.43
N ILE A 318 -16.22 5.79 25.89
CA ILE A 318 -15.92 5.54 24.47
C ILE A 318 -15.94 4.02 24.24
N MET A 319 -16.82 3.59 23.33
CA MET A 319 -16.96 2.19 22.93
C MET A 319 -16.31 1.91 21.58
N TYR A 320 -16.40 2.87 20.66
CA TYR A 320 -15.84 2.78 19.31
C TYR A 320 -15.22 4.12 18.91
N ASN A 321 -14.26 4.06 18.00
CA ASN A 321 -13.59 5.18 17.35
C ASN A 321 -13.46 4.92 15.84
N ASP A 322 -12.89 5.85 15.06
CA ASP A 322 -12.71 5.69 13.61
C ASP A 322 -11.80 4.53 13.15
N ALA A 323 -11.05 3.89 14.05
CA ALA A 323 -10.30 2.66 13.77
C ALA A 323 -11.15 1.39 13.94
N SER A 324 -12.35 1.52 14.51
CA SER A 324 -13.29 0.43 14.75
C SER A 324 -14.02 0.10 13.44
N TRP A 325 -14.03 -1.18 13.05
CA TRP A 325 -14.62 -1.66 11.79
C TRP A 325 -16.13 -1.39 11.68
N GLU A 326 -16.80 -1.21 12.81
CA GLU A 326 -18.21 -0.90 12.96
C GLU A 326 -18.51 0.56 12.60
N THR A 327 -17.51 1.43 12.51
CA THR A 327 -17.73 2.86 12.26
C THR A 327 -17.19 3.26 10.90
N ARG A 328 -17.83 4.26 10.28
CA ARG A 328 -17.40 4.82 9.01
C ARG A 328 -17.47 6.33 9.04
N PHE A 329 -16.48 6.96 8.43
CA PHE A 329 -16.40 8.41 8.29
C PHE A 329 -16.39 8.77 6.82
N TYR A 330 -17.43 9.48 6.38
CA TYR A 330 -17.57 9.98 5.03
C TYR A 330 -17.41 11.50 5.04
N TRP A 331 -16.52 12.00 4.19
CA TRP A 331 -16.39 13.44 3.97
C TRP A 331 -16.87 13.79 2.57
N HIS A 332 -17.81 14.72 2.48
CA HIS A 332 -18.36 15.18 1.21
C HIS A 332 -18.04 16.66 0.99
N LYS A 333 -17.30 16.95 -0.09
CA LYS A 333 -16.97 18.32 -0.49
C LYS A 333 -18.21 19.04 -1.01
N GLY A 334 -18.54 20.17 -0.41
CA GLY A 334 -19.55 21.10 -0.89
C GLY A 334 -18.97 22.25 -1.71
N PHE A 335 -19.79 23.27 -1.95
CA PHE A 335 -19.42 24.46 -2.71
C PHE A 335 -18.75 25.52 -1.80
N LEU A 336 -17.82 26.32 -2.36
CA LEU A 336 -17.18 27.47 -1.68
C LEU A 336 -16.57 27.16 -0.30
N GLY A 337 -15.90 26.01 -0.15
CA GLY A 337 -15.22 25.64 1.10
C GLY A 337 -16.12 24.98 2.15
N ARG A 338 -17.41 24.77 1.84
CA ARG A 338 -18.30 23.97 2.69
C ARG A 338 -18.03 22.50 2.52
N SER A 339 -18.28 21.72 3.57
CA SER A 339 -18.28 20.27 3.50
C SER A 339 -19.15 19.66 4.59
N ASN A 340 -19.55 18.42 4.37
CA ASN A 340 -20.28 17.62 5.35
C ASN A 340 -19.38 16.47 5.83
N ALA A 341 -19.52 16.12 7.10
CA ALA A 341 -18.93 14.93 7.69
C ALA A 341 -20.06 14.01 8.16
N THR A 342 -20.26 12.89 7.47
CA THR A 342 -21.26 11.89 7.83
C THR A 342 -20.57 10.75 8.55
N ILE A 343 -21.07 10.41 9.74
CA ILE A 343 -20.58 9.29 10.54
C ILE A 343 -21.68 8.23 10.58
N GLU A 344 -21.30 7.02 10.20
CA GLU A 344 -22.14 5.83 10.35
C GLU A 344 -21.57 4.96 11.47
N TRP A 345 -22.45 4.46 12.32
CA TRP A 345 -22.17 3.36 13.23
C TRP A 345 -23.06 2.16 12.85
N HIS A 346 -22.42 1.12 12.34
CA HIS A 346 -23.02 -0.18 12.03
C HIS A 346 -23.12 -0.96 13.33
N ILE A 347 -24.30 -0.92 13.95
CA ILE A 347 -24.51 -1.42 15.32
C ILE A 347 -24.36 -2.94 15.32
N PRO A 348 -23.31 -3.51 15.93
CA PRO A 348 -23.10 -4.96 15.86
C PRO A 348 -24.12 -5.70 16.73
N ASP A 349 -24.46 -6.93 16.32
CA ASP A 349 -25.40 -7.79 17.06
C ASP A 349 -24.96 -8.07 18.51
N THR A 350 -23.66 -7.91 18.79
CA THR A 350 -23.04 -8.14 20.10
C THR A 350 -23.06 -6.93 21.02
N VAL A 351 -23.53 -5.75 20.56
CA VAL A 351 -23.56 -4.55 21.39
C VAL A 351 -24.59 -4.69 22.52
N GLN A 352 -24.28 -4.12 23.68
CA GLN A 352 -25.22 -4.03 24.78
C GLN A 352 -26.29 -2.96 24.51
N PRO A 353 -27.57 -3.19 24.85
CA PRO A 353 -28.56 -2.12 24.90
C PRO A 353 -28.14 -0.97 25.82
N GLY A 354 -28.58 0.25 25.49
CA GLY A 354 -28.25 1.42 26.28
C GLY A 354 -28.43 2.73 25.55
N ILE A 355 -27.99 3.82 26.20
CA ILE A 355 -28.04 5.17 25.65
C ILE A 355 -26.67 5.49 25.07
N TYR A 356 -26.67 5.99 23.83
CA TYR A 356 -25.49 6.27 23.03
C TYR A 356 -25.51 7.70 22.49
N ARG A 357 -24.33 8.20 22.13
CA ARG A 357 -24.14 9.39 21.30
C ARG A 357 -22.93 9.22 20.39
N ILE A 358 -22.90 10.01 19.32
CA ILE A 358 -21.76 10.07 18.39
C ILE A 358 -21.12 11.45 18.52
N LYS A 359 -19.79 11.49 18.69
CA LYS A 359 -19.01 12.72 18.58
C LYS A 359 -18.22 12.75 17.28
N TYR A 360 -18.06 13.95 16.73
CA TYR A 360 -17.20 14.27 15.61
C TYR A 360 -16.08 15.21 16.06
N PHE A 361 -14.84 14.93 15.65
CA PHE A 361 -13.69 15.77 15.90
C PHE A 361 -13.05 16.17 14.57
N GLY A 362 -12.77 17.45 14.39
CA GLY A 362 -12.22 17.96 13.14
C GLY A 362 -11.38 19.21 13.32
N HIS A 363 -10.76 19.61 12.22
CA HIS A 363 -9.96 20.83 12.16
C HIS A 363 -10.35 21.67 10.94
N ASN A 364 -10.69 22.93 11.16
CA ASN A 364 -10.99 23.86 10.08
C ASN A 364 -9.79 24.76 9.77
N ARG A 365 -9.58 25.04 8.48
CA ARG A 365 -8.56 25.96 8.01
C ARG A 365 -9.15 27.35 7.81
N LYS A 366 -8.66 28.33 8.57
CA LYS A 366 -9.01 29.75 8.45
C LYS A 366 -7.91 30.49 7.70
N MET A 367 -8.28 31.32 6.73
CA MET A 367 -7.34 32.18 6.00
C MET A 367 -7.64 33.64 6.28
N GLU A 368 -6.69 34.36 6.88
CA GLU A 368 -6.75 35.81 7.00
C GLU A 368 -5.85 36.46 5.94
N ILE A 369 -6.27 37.62 5.42
CA ILE A 369 -5.51 38.38 4.41
C ILE A 369 -4.10 38.65 4.94
N LEU A 370 -3.07 38.32 4.14
CA LEU A 370 -1.64 38.52 4.44
C LEU A 370 -1.11 37.77 5.69
N LYS A 371 -1.82 36.75 6.18
CA LYS A 371 -1.37 35.90 7.28
C LYS A 371 -1.26 34.43 6.85
N PRO A 372 -0.38 33.64 7.51
CA PRO A 372 -0.38 32.20 7.33
C PRO A 372 -1.75 31.63 7.73
N ALA A 373 -2.14 30.54 7.07
CA ALA A 373 -3.37 29.83 7.42
C ALA A 373 -3.27 29.26 8.84
N ILE A 374 -4.38 29.33 9.58
CA ILE A 374 -4.47 28.79 10.94
C ILE A 374 -5.41 27.59 10.89
N ILE A 375 -5.02 26.51 11.56
CA ILE A 375 -5.82 25.30 11.71
C ILE A 375 -6.37 25.29 13.13
N LEU A 376 -7.70 25.24 13.27
CA LEU A 376 -8.40 25.29 14.55
C LEU A 376 -9.19 24.01 14.79
N PRO A 377 -9.10 23.39 15.98
CA PRO A 377 -9.90 22.22 16.33
C PRO A 377 -11.35 22.63 16.61
N PHE A 378 -12.27 21.71 16.34
CA PHE A 378 -13.66 21.80 16.76
C PHE A 378 -14.22 20.41 17.06
N GLU A 379 -15.32 20.36 17.81
CA GLU A 379 -16.07 19.12 18.04
C GLU A 379 -17.56 19.32 17.78
N GLY A 380 -18.21 18.23 17.37
CA GLY A 380 -19.66 18.11 17.23
C GLY A 380 -20.17 16.93 18.05
N ILE A 381 -21.38 17.04 18.59
CA ILE A 381 -22.01 15.98 19.39
C ILE A 381 -23.44 15.77 18.88
N SER A 382 -23.80 14.52 18.57
CA SER A 382 -25.17 14.17 18.18
C SER A 382 -26.14 14.32 19.36
N SER A 383 -27.44 14.31 19.07
CA SER A 383 -28.44 13.96 20.09
C SER A 383 -28.18 12.56 20.64
N ILE A 384 -28.62 12.30 21.87
CA ILE A 384 -28.60 10.96 22.46
C ILE A 384 -29.64 10.06 21.80
N PHE A 385 -29.38 8.76 21.73
CA PHE A 385 -30.29 7.76 21.19
C PHE A 385 -30.17 6.43 21.93
N GLU A 386 -31.21 5.61 21.86
CA GLU A 386 -31.27 4.30 22.49
C GLU A 386 -30.95 3.18 21.49
N VAL A 387 -30.19 2.18 21.92
CA VAL A 387 -30.00 0.91 21.21
C VAL A 387 -30.69 -0.20 21.97
N VAL A 388 -31.46 -1.04 21.27
CA VAL A 388 -32.16 -2.21 21.83
C VAL A 388 -31.91 -3.47 21.00
N THR A 389 -32.13 -4.65 21.60
CA THR A 389 -31.95 -5.95 20.93
C THR A 389 -33.14 -6.38 20.07
N THR A 390 -34.34 -5.85 20.30
CA THR A 390 -35.59 -6.20 19.57
C THR A 390 -36.47 -5.00 19.28
#